data_AF-A0A351UVX7-F1
#
_entry.id   AF-A0A351UVX7-F1
#
_cell.length_a   1.000
_cell.length_b   1.000
_cell.length_c   1.000
_cell.angle_alpha   90.00
_cell.angle_beta   90.00
_cell.angle_gamma   90.00
#
_symmetry.space_group_name_H-M   'P 1'
#
loop_
_entity.id
_entity.type
_entity.pdbx_description
1 polymer ?
#
loop_
_entity_poly.entity_id
_entity_poly.type
_entity_poly.pdbx_seq_one_letter_code
_entity_poly.pdbx_strand_id
1 'polypeptide(L)'
;GSNASGKSTFLKTTALNAILAQTLHTCTAHAYQGQFFSIYSSMALRDDLGSKESYYIVEIKSLKRILNQIDPKKPLLCFVDEVLRGTNTVERIAASAQVLESLARPEVLCFAATHDIELTRLLEQEYDNYHFQEEIVGEDILFHYILQEGRATSRNAIRLLGMIGYDEAIIKDAQQTAEHFLLTGEWELHPGK
;
A
#
# COMPACT_ATOMS: atom_id res chain seq x y z
N GLY A 1 4.26 5.54 -1.15
CA GLY A 1 4.12 6.34 -2.39
C GLY A 1 2.68 6.78 -2.55
N SER A 2 2.45 7.86 -3.29
CA SER A 2 1.12 8.45 -3.55
C SER A 2 0.15 7.51 -4.29
N ASN A 3 -1.11 7.92 -4.40
CA ASN A 3 -2.07 7.25 -5.28
C ASN A 3 -1.65 7.45 -6.75
N ALA A 4 -1.99 6.49 -7.62
CA ALA A 4 -1.58 6.47 -9.03
C ALA A 4 -0.06 6.35 -9.31
N SER A 5 0.78 6.24 -8.28
CA SER A 5 2.24 6.11 -8.43
C SER A 5 2.74 4.77 -8.99
N GLY A 6 1.84 3.81 -9.26
CA GLY A 6 2.19 2.49 -9.81
C GLY A 6 2.24 1.33 -8.81
N LYS A 7 1.95 1.52 -7.52
CA LYS A 7 2.00 0.46 -6.48
C LYS A 7 1.25 -0.82 -6.89
N SER A 8 -0.05 -0.73 -7.14
CA SER A 8 -0.88 -1.90 -7.49
C SER A 8 -0.45 -2.53 -8.82
N THR A 9 0.06 -1.74 -9.77
CA THR A 9 0.60 -2.24 -11.05
C THR A 9 1.87 -3.06 -10.82
N PHE A 10 2.77 -2.59 -9.95
CA PHE A 10 3.99 -3.31 -9.57
C PHE A 10 3.69 -4.65 -8.91
N LEU A 11 2.75 -4.67 -7.94
CA LEU A 11 2.31 -5.91 -7.29
C LEU A 11 1.75 -6.92 -8.31
N LYS A 12 0.83 -6.48 -9.19
CA LYS A 12 0.25 -7.31 -10.24
C LYS A 12 1.30 -7.83 -11.22
N THR A 13 2.23 -6.97 -11.63
CA THR A 13 3.30 -7.34 -12.57
C THR A 13 4.20 -8.41 -11.98
N THR A 14 4.54 -8.30 -10.69
CA THR A 14 5.34 -9.31 -9.98
C THR A 14 4.59 -10.64 -9.88
N ALA A 15 3.31 -10.60 -9.50
CA ALA A 15 2.45 -11.78 -9.44
C ALA A 15 2.34 -12.50 -10.80
N LEU A 16 2.08 -11.75 -11.87
CA LEU A 16 1.96 -12.28 -13.22
C LEU A 16 3.27 -12.89 -13.71
N ASN A 17 4.41 -12.26 -13.45
CA ASN A 17 5.71 -12.81 -13.82
C ASN A 17 5.99 -14.15 -13.13
N ALA A 18 5.66 -14.28 -11.84
CA ALA A 18 5.78 -15.55 -11.13
C ALA A 18 4.88 -16.64 -11.74
N ILE A 19 3.61 -16.31 -12.04
CA ILE A 19 2.68 -17.24 -12.69
C ILE A 19 3.22 -17.68 -14.05
N LEU A 20 3.62 -16.74 -14.92
CA LEU A 20 4.12 -17.04 -16.26
C LEU A 20 5.39 -17.90 -16.20
N ALA A 21 6.31 -17.59 -15.28
CA ALA A 21 7.57 -18.30 -15.16
C ALA A 21 7.36 -19.75 -14.74
N GLN A 22 6.46 -20.00 -13.78
CA GLN A 22 6.24 -21.35 -13.25
C GLN A 22 5.28 -22.21 -14.08
N THR A 23 4.49 -21.61 -14.99
CA THR A 23 3.50 -22.33 -15.82
C THR A 23 3.88 -22.43 -17.29
N LEU A 24 4.43 -21.35 -17.85
CA LEU A 24 4.76 -21.22 -19.27
C LEU A 24 6.26 -21.09 -19.52
N HIS A 25 7.08 -21.13 -18.46
CA HIS A 25 8.53 -20.97 -18.55
C HIS A 25 8.97 -19.67 -19.26
N THR A 26 8.21 -18.59 -19.06
CA THR A 26 8.48 -17.26 -19.64
C THR A 26 8.14 -16.15 -18.66
N CYS A 27 8.60 -14.93 -18.91
CA CYS A 27 8.30 -13.76 -18.09
C CYS A 27 8.38 -12.48 -18.94
N THR A 28 7.79 -11.38 -18.47
CA THR A 28 7.88 -10.05 -19.08
C THR A 28 9.00 -9.21 -18.46
N ALA A 29 10.01 -9.87 -17.88
CA ALA A 29 11.19 -9.28 -17.29
C ALA A 29 12.46 -9.73 -18.05
N HIS A 30 13.59 -9.08 -17.77
CA HIS A 30 14.88 -9.51 -18.32
C HIS A 30 15.26 -10.93 -17.86
N ALA A 31 14.97 -11.25 -16.59
CA ALA A 31 15.12 -12.58 -16.02
C ALA A 31 14.16 -12.77 -14.84
N TYR A 32 13.80 -14.02 -14.55
CA TYR A 32 13.06 -14.40 -13.35
C TYR A 32 13.76 -15.58 -12.69
N GLN A 33 13.98 -15.49 -11.38
CA GLN A 33 14.50 -16.57 -10.55
C GLN A 33 13.72 -16.60 -9.24
N GLY A 34 13.11 -17.74 -8.93
CA GLY A 34 12.26 -17.91 -7.75
C GLY A 34 11.94 -19.37 -7.50
N GLN A 35 11.30 -19.64 -6.35
CA GLN A 35 10.77 -20.96 -6.03
C GLN A 35 9.43 -21.19 -6.75
N PHE A 36 8.92 -22.43 -6.71
CA PHE A 36 7.57 -22.72 -7.19
C PHE A 36 6.57 -22.30 -6.10
N PHE A 37 5.95 -21.13 -6.29
CA PHE A 37 5.09 -20.52 -5.28
C PHE A 37 3.63 -20.92 -5.43
N SER A 38 2.96 -21.10 -4.30
CA SER A 38 1.51 -20.88 -4.19
C SER A 38 1.27 -19.36 -4.21
N ILE A 39 0.45 -18.85 -5.13
CA ILE A 39 0.28 -17.41 -5.31
C ILE A 39 -1.11 -16.96 -4.85
N TYR A 40 -1.16 -16.02 -3.90
CA TYR A 40 -2.40 -15.49 -3.34
C TYR A 40 -2.40 -13.96 -3.36
N SER A 41 -3.58 -13.36 -3.45
CA SER A 41 -3.71 -11.90 -3.31
C SER A 41 -4.96 -11.51 -2.54
N SER A 42 -4.86 -10.37 -1.87
CA SER A 42 -5.96 -9.58 -1.33
C SER A 42 -5.88 -8.20 -1.99
N MET A 43 -6.23 -8.17 -3.27
CA MET A 43 -6.18 -6.99 -4.14
C MET A 43 -7.46 -6.87 -4.95
N ALA A 44 -7.85 -5.63 -5.30
CA ALA A 44 -8.98 -5.35 -6.20
C ALA A 44 -10.28 -6.08 -5.82
N LEU A 45 -10.51 -6.25 -4.52
CA LEU A 45 -11.76 -6.79 -3.99
C LEU A 45 -12.91 -5.86 -4.42
N ARG A 46 -14.07 -6.44 -4.67
CA ARG A 46 -15.27 -5.69 -5.00
C ARG A 46 -16.34 -6.08 -3.99
N ASP A 47 -17.25 -5.15 -3.73
CA ASP A 47 -18.47 -5.49 -3.02
C ASP A 47 -19.16 -6.64 -3.74
N ASP A 48 -19.57 -7.64 -2.97
CA ASP A 48 -20.41 -8.70 -3.47
C ASP A 48 -21.86 -8.40 -3.08
N LEU A 49 -22.52 -7.64 -3.95
CA LEU A 49 -23.94 -7.32 -3.84
C LEU A 49 -24.82 -8.59 -3.79
N GLY A 50 -24.33 -9.71 -4.31
CA GLY A 50 -25.03 -11.00 -4.28
C GLY A 50 -25.00 -11.65 -2.89
N SER A 51 -23.88 -11.56 -2.17
CA SER A 51 -23.75 -12.11 -0.80
C SER A 51 -24.11 -11.14 0.32
N LYS A 52 -24.44 -9.88 0.01
CA LYS A 52 -24.71 -8.79 0.98
C LYS A 52 -23.55 -8.53 1.95
N GLU A 53 -22.34 -8.95 1.59
CA GLU A 53 -21.16 -8.71 2.41
C GLU A 53 -20.55 -7.35 2.06
N SER A 54 -20.22 -6.58 3.08
CA SER A 54 -19.48 -5.34 2.88
C SER A 54 -18.06 -5.65 2.40
N TYR A 55 -17.50 -4.74 1.60
CA TYR A 55 -16.09 -4.73 1.21
C TYR A 55 -15.14 -5.16 2.35
N TYR A 56 -15.34 -4.59 3.54
CA TYR A 56 -14.52 -4.86 4.72
C TYR A 56 -14.52 -6.34 5.14
N ILE A 57 -15.68 -7.00 5.13
CA ILE A 57 -15.77 -8.42 5.48
C ILE A 57 -15.12 -9.30 4.40
N VAL A 58 -15.32 -8.95 3.13
CA VAL A 58 -14.66 -9.63 2.00
C VAL A 58 -13.14 -9.54 2.13
N GLU A 59 -12.63 -8.38 2.54
CA GLU A 59 -11.21 -8.18 2.78
C GLU A 59 -10.67 -9.00 3.95
N ILE A 60 -11.32 -8.97 5.11
CA ILE A 60 -10.92 -9.79 6.27
C ILE A 60 -10.86 -11.28 5.89
N LYS A 61 -11.87 -11.76 5.17
CA LYS A 61 -11.90 -13.16 4.71
C LYS A 61 -10.77 -13.46 3.73
N SER A 62 -10.44 -12.53 2.86
CA SER A 62 -9.32 -12.66 1.93
C SER A 62 -7.99 -12.78 2.67
N LEU A 63 -7.73 -11.91 3.65
CA LEU A 63 -6.53 -11.96 4.48
C LEU A 63 -6.44 -13.28 5.27
N LYS A 64 -7.55 -13.70 5.89
CA LYS A 64 -7.64 -15.00 6.59
C LYS A 64 -7.37 -16.17 5.64
N ARG A 65 -7.88 -16.11 4.41
CA ARG A 65 -7.61 -17.13 3.39
C ARG A 65 -6.13 -17.20 3.04
N ILE A 66 -5.41 -16.07 2.97
CA ILE A 66 -3.95 -16.08 2.74
C ILE A 66 -3.23 -16.75 3.92
N LEU A 67 -3.53 -16.34 5.15
CA LEU A 67 -2.91 -16.90 6.36
C LEU A 67 -3.11 -18.42 6.47
N ASN A 68 -4.29 -18.92 6.09
CA ASN A 68 -4.59 -20.35 6.11
C ASN A 68 -3.82 -21.18 5.06
N GLN A 69 -3.08 -20.55 4.14
CA GLN A 69 -2.32 -21.23 3.08
C GLN A 69 -0.82 -21.32 3.38
N ILE A 70 -0.40 -20.80 4.53
CA ILE A 70 0.97 -20.93 5.01
C ILE A 70 1.23 -22.41 5.29
N ASP A 71 2.17 -22.99 4.54
CA ASP A 71 2.60 -24.38 4.65
C ASP A 71 4.13 -24.41 4.55
N PRO A 72 4.87 -24.91 5.56
CA PRO A 72 6.33 -24.98 5.53
C PRO A 72 6.92 -25.75 4.34
N LYS A 73 6.11 -26.58 3.66
CA LYS A 73 6.54 -27.36 2.49
C LYS A 73 6.23 -26.67 1.16
N LYS A 74 5.43 -25.60 1.17
CA LYS A 74 4.98 -24.91 -0.04
C LYS A 74 5.18 -23.40 0.13
N PRO A 75 6.24 -22.85 -0.47
CA PRO A 75 6.48 -21.41 -0.46
C PRO A 75 5.25 -20.63 -0.94
N LEU A 76 4.88 -19.61 -0.18
CA LEU A 76 3.74 -18.74 -0.46
C LEU A 76 4.25 -17.40 -0.97
N LEU A 77 3.76 -16.97 -2.13
CA LEU A 77 3.93 -15.60 -2.61
C LEU A 77 2.60 -14.89 -2.50
N CYS A 78 2.52 -13.84 -1.67
CA CYS A 78 1.28 -13.13 -1.45
C CYS A 78 1.38 -11.62 -1.67
N PHE A 79 0.27 -11.03 -2.10
CA PHE A 79 0.15 -9.61 -2.41
C PHE A 79 -1.03 -9.01 -1.67
N VAL A 80 -0.79 -7.99 -0.87
CA VAL A 80 -1.82 -7.27 -0.12
C VAL A 80 -1.81 -5.81 -0.56
N ASP A 81 -2.93 -5.34 -1.11
CA ASP A 81 -3.07 -3.94 -1.54
C ASP A 81 -4.00 -3.25 -0.57
N GLU A 82 -3.38 -2.52 0.36
CA GLU A 82 -4.02 -1.58 1.25
C GLU A 82 -4.96 -2.22 2.28
N VAL A 83 -4.34 -2.78 3.31
CA VAL A 83 -4.94 -3.60 4.35
C VAL A 83 -6.03 -2.86 5.15
N LEU A 84 -7.21 -3.48 5.23
CA LEU A 84 -8.35 -3.11 6.09
C LEU A 84 -8.82 -1.67 5.88
N ARG A 85 -8.98 -1.27 4.62
CA ARG A 85 -9.55 0.04 4.28
C ARG A 85 -11.00 0.13 4.74
N GLY A 86 -11.35 1.26 5.37
CA GLY A 86 -12.74 1.58 5.74
C GLY A 86 -13.08 1.49 7.24
N THR A 87 -12.10 1.29 8.13
CA THR A 87 -12.29 1.41 9.60
C THR A 87 -11.53 2.62 10.17
N ASN A 88 -11.66 2.85 11.49
CA ASN A 88 -10.91 3.86 12.24
C ASN A 88 -9.40 3.69 12.02
N THR A 89 -8.69 4.79 11.78
CA THR A 89 -7.25 4.83 11.53
C THR A 89 -6.44 4.04 12.57
N VAL A 90 -6.76 4.14 13.86
CA VAL A 90 -6.01 3.45 14.93
C VAL A 90 -6.19 1.94 14.84
N GLU A 91 -7.44 1.47 14.76
CA GLU A 91 -7.75 0.05 14.64
C GLU A 91 -7.21 -0.54 13.34
N ARG A 92 -7.28 0.22 12.24
CA ARG A 92 -6.72 -0.17 10.95
C ARG A 92 -5.23 -0.43 11.06
N ILE A 93 -4.45 0.52 11.59
CA ILE A 93 -2.99 0.39 11.70
C ILE A 93 -2.65 -0.80 12.61
N ALA A 94 -3.30 -0.93 13.76
CA ALA A 94 -3.04 -2.00 14.71
C ALA A 94 -3.35 -3.39 14.12
N ALA A 95 -4.53 -3.57 13.53
CA ALA A 95 -4.93 -4.84 12.92
C ALA A 95 -4.08 -5.18 11.69
N SER A 96 -3.78 -4.20 10.85
CA SER A 96 -2.94 -4.38 9.66
C SER A 96 -1.52 -4.79 10.04
N ALA A 97 -0.95 -4.17 11.07
CA ALA A 97 0.37 -4.53 11.58
C ALA A 97 0.41 -5.99 12.03
N GLN A 98 -0.54 -6.41 12.87
CA GLN A 98 -0.59 -7.79 13.37
C GLN A 98 -0.81 -8.84 12.27
N VAL A 99 -1.62 -8.51 11.26
CA VAL A 99 -1.84 -9.42 10.11
C VAL A 99 -0.59 -9.54 9.25
N LEU A 100 0.08 -8.43 8.94
CA LEU A 100 1.31 -8.44 8.13
C LEU A 100 2.49 -9.07 8.90
N GLU A 101 2.66 -8.76 10.17
CA GLU A 101 3.65 -9.43 11.04
C GLU A 101 3.44 -10.95 11.06
N SER A 102 2.18 -11.41 11.10
CA SER A 102 1.87 -12.84 11.03
C SER A 102 2.27 -13.51 9.70
N LEU A 103 2.42 -12.72 8.62
CA LEU A 103 2.90 -13.15 7.30
C LEU A 103 4.43 -13.07 7.17
N ALA A 104 5.13 -12.43 8.11
CA ALA A 104 6.60 -12.37 8.14
C ALA A 104 7.18 -13.72 8.59
N ARG A 105 7.21 -14.68 7.67
CA ARG A 105 7.67 -16.06 7.92
C ARG A 105 8.64 -16.51 6.84
N PRO A 106 9.57 -17.43 7.13
CA PRO A 106 10.56 -17.92 6.17
C PRO A 106 9.97 -18.48 4.87
N GLU A 107 8.80 -19.11 4.95
CA GLU A 107 8.10 -19.72 3.83
C GLU A 107 7.19 -18.75 3.05
N VAL A 108 7.09 -17.48 3.46
CA VAL A 108 6.19 -16.49 2.87
C VAL A 108 6.99 -15.31 2.31
N LEU A 109 6.83 -15.06 1.02
CA LEU A 109 7.25 -13.83 0.37
C LEU A 109 6.02 -12.91 0.21
N CYS A 110 5.90 -11.93 1.10
CA CYS A 110 4.76 -11.02 1.14
C CYS A 110 5.12 -9.64 0.58
N PHE A 111 4.33 -9.15 -0.37
CA PHE A 111 4.36 -7.75 -0.80
C PHE A 111 3.12 -7.03 -0.31
N ALA A 112 3.31 -5.92 0.41
CA ALA A 112 2.22 -5.09 0.91
C ALA A 112 2.33 -3.66 0.38
N ALA A 113 1.24 -3.11 -0.17
CA ALA A 113 1.11 -1.70 -0.48
C ALA A 113 0.27 -0.99 0.60
N THR A 114 0.73 0.18 1.04
CA THR A 114 0.02 1.00 2.04
C THR A 114 0.31 2.48 1.86
N HIS A 115 -0.60 3.33 2.35
CA HIS A 115 -0.37 4.76 2.59
C HIS A 115 -0.03 5.10 4.06
N ASP A 116 -0.17 4.15 4.97
CA ASP A 116 0.04 4.36 6.39
C ASP A 116 1.55 4.35 6.70
N ILE A 117 2.12 5.53 6.96
CA ILE A 117 3.55 5.68 7.28
C ILE A 117 3.85 4.99 8.62
N GLU A 118 2.90 5.04 9.55
CA GLU A 118 2.93 4.38 10.84
C GLU A 118 3.12 2.86 10.68
N LEU A 119 2.43 2.25 9.72
CA LEU A 119 2.57 0.82 9.42
C LEU A 119 3.97 0.49 8.90
N THR A 120 4.54 1.33 8.03
CA THR A 120 5.92 1.18 7.53
C THR A 120 6.99 1.31 8.62
N ARG A 121 6.66 1.99 9.73
CA ARG A 121 7.52 2.12 10.91
C ARG A 121 7.43 0.90 11.81
N LEU A 122 6.21 0.47 12.12
CA LEU A 122 5.97 -0.67 13.00
C LEU A 122 6.58 -1.97 12.47
N LEU A 123 6.59 -2.16 11.15
CA LEU A 123 7.02 -3.41 10.52
C LEU A 123 8.44 -3.36 9.94
N GLU A 124 9.26 -2.37 10.32
CA GLU A 124 10.56 -2.11 9.67
C GLU A 124 11.61 -3.21 9.88
N GLN A 125 11.43 -4.04 10.90
CA GLN A 125 12.31 -5.20 11.17
C GLN A 125 11.89 -6.44 10.37
N GLU A 126 10.63 -6.48 9.94
CA GLU A 126 10.03 -7.65 9.27
C GLU A 126 9.90 -7.44 7.75
N TYR A 127 9.84 -6.18 7.30
CA TYR A 127 9.63 -5.80 5.91
C TYR A 127 10.63 -4.75 5.43
N ASP A 128 11.19 -4.99 4.25
CA ASP A 128 11.95 -3.99 3.52
C ASP A 128 11.01 -2.91 2.96
N ASN A 129 11.33 -1.65 3.23
CA ASN A 129 10.53 -0.52 2.79
C ASN A 129 10.97 -0.04 1.40
N TYR A 130 10.01 0.14 0.51
CA TYR A 130 10.19 0.75 -0.80
C TYR A 130 9.07 1.74 -1.09
N HIS A 131 9.32 2.68 -2.00
CA HIS A 131 8.32 3.62 -2.45
C HIS A 131 8.48 4.02 -3.92
N PHE A 132 7.38 4.44 -4.52
CA PHE A 132 7.41 5.21 -5.75
C PHE A 132 7.39 6.69 -5.41
N GLN A 133 8.23 7.45 -6.11
CA GLN A 133 8.33 8.89 -5.97
C GLN A 133 7.56 9.59 -7.08
N GLU A 134 6.94 10.70 -6.72
CA GLU A 134 6.42 11.69 -7.64
C GLU A 134 7.22 12.99 -7.54
N GLU A 135 7.38 13.67 -8.67
CA GLU A 135 8.05 14.96 -8.78
C GLU A 135 7.04 15.99 -9.29
N ILE A 136 7.07 17.20 -8.72
CA ILE A 136 6.28 18.32 -9.19
C ILE A 136 7.17 19.15 -10.11
N VAL A 137 6.76 19.28 -11.38
CA VAL A 137 7.49 20.04 -12.39
C VAL A 137 6.55 21.11 -12.93
N GLY A 138 6.77 22.37 -12.51
CA GLY A 138 5.86 23.47 -12.84
C GLY A 138 4.46 23.24 -12.25
N GLU A 139 3.46 23.16 -13.12
CA GLU A 139 2.05 22.88 -12.78
C GLU A 139 1.63 21.44 -13.08
N ASP A 140 2.58 20.52 -13.32
CA ASP A 140 2.33 19.10 -13.60
C ASP A 140 2.97 18.15 -12.57
N ILE A 141 2.36 16.98 -12.39
CA ILE A 141 2.91 15.88 -11.57
C ILE A 141 3.47 14.81 -12.48
N LEU A 142 4.77 14.58 -12.33
CA LEU A 142 5.47 13.50 -12.97
C LEU A 142 5.58 12.31 -12.01
N PHE A 143 5.08 11.16 -12.45
CA PHE A 143 5.33 9.89 -11.77
C PHE A 143 6.48 9.18 -12.48
N HIS A 144 7.60 8.96 -11.81
CA HIS A 144 8.74 8.28 -12.44
C HIS A 144 8.46 6.79 -12.69
N TYR A 145 7.55 6.19 -11.93
CA TYR A 145 7.26 4.75 -11.93
C TYR A 145 8.49 3.88 -11.63
N ILE A 146 9.50 4.45 -10.97
CA ILE A 146 10.69 3.75 -10.50
C ILE A 146 10.52 3.47 -9.01
N LEU A 147 10.76 2.22 -8.62
CA LEU A 147 10.76 1.81 -7.22
C LEU A 147 12.08 2.26 -6.57
N GLN A 148 11.97 3.01 -5.48
CA GLN A 148 13.08 3.53 -4.69
C GLN A 148 13.11 2.84 -3.33
N GLU A 149 14.31 2.65 -2.79
CA GLU A 149 14.50 2.11 -1.43
C GLU A 149 14.03 3.12 -0.36
N GLY A 150 13.60 2.58 0.78
CA GLY A 150 13.15 3.36 1.93
C GLY A 150 11.69 3.79 1.86
N ARG A 151 11.29 4.58 2.87
CA ARG A 151 9.91 5.07 3.04
C ARG A 151 9.66 6.30 2.16
N ALA A 152 8.41 6.48 1.76
CA ALA A 152 8.00 7.73 1.13
C ALA A 152 8.09 8.90 2.14
N THR A 153 8.73 9.99 1.73
CA THR A 153 8.92 11.20 2.54
C THR A 153 7.94 12.32 2.19
N SER A 154 7.37 12.32 0.98
CA SER A 154 6.48 13.37 0.50
C SER A 154 4.99 13.01 0.65
N ARG A 155 4.19 13.98 1.11
CA ARG A 155 2.73 13.96 1.06
C ARG A 155 2.27 15.13 0.19
N ASN A 156 2.14 14.91 -1.13
CA ASN A 156 1.85 15.99 -2.09
C ASN A 156 0.34 16.30 -2.28
N ALA A 157 -0.54 15.71 -1.45
CA ALA A 157 -1.99 15.88 -1.58
C ALA A 157 -2.48 17.33 -1.45
N ILE A 158 -1.86 18.14 -0.58
CA ILE A 158 -2.23 19.56 -0.44
C ILE A 158 -1.72 20.38 -1.63
N ARG A 159 -0.52 20.08 -2.14
CA ARG A 159 0.04 20.73 -3.33
C ARG A 159 -0.82 20.48 -4.58
N LEU A 160 -1.38 19.28 -4.69
CA LEU A 160 -2.34 18.89 -5.73
C LEU A 160 -3.56 19.84 -5.82
N LEU A 161 -4.02 20.41 -4.70
CA LEU A 161 -5.11 21.39 -4.71
C LEU A 161 -4.71 22.66 -5.48
N GLY A 162 -3.48 23.13 -5.33
CA GLY A 162 -2.97 24.27 -6.10
C GLY A 162 -2.94 24.02 -7.60
N MET A 163 -2.56 22.81 -8.00
CA MET A 163 -2.48 22.42 -9.41
C MET A 163 -3.86 22.31 -10.07
N ILE A 164 -4.89 21.96 -9.30
CA ILE A 164 -6.28 21.92 -9.76
C ILE A 164 -6.91 23.33 -9.76
N GLY A 165 -6.25 24.33 -9.19
CA GLY A 165 -6.71 25.72 -9.16
C GLY A 165 -7.64 26.06 -7.99
N TYR A 166 -7.48 25.37 -6.85
CA TYR A 166 -8.15 25.79 -5.61
C TYR A 166 -7.62 27.14 -5.12
N ASP A 167 -8.46 27.89 -4.41
CA ASP A 167 -8.09 29.19 -3.82
C ASP A 167 -6.85 29.07 -2.91
N GLU A 168 -5.90 30.00 -3.05
CA GLU A 168 -4.67 30.03 -2.25
C GLU A 168 -4.95 30.02 -0.73
N ALA A 169 -6.04 30.65 -0.29
CA ALA A 169 -6.44 30.63 1.12
C ALA A 169 -6.77 29.22 1.61
N ILE A 170 -7.47 28.41 0.80
CA ILE A 170 -7.80 27.01 1.15
C ILE A 170 -6.52 26.19 1.27
N ILE A 171 -5.61 26.35 0.32
CA ILE A 171 -4.34 25.60 0.29
C ILE A 171 -3.50 25.95 1.52
N LYS A 172 -3.39 27.25 1.81
CA LYS A 172 -2.65 27.76 2.97
C LYS A 172 -3.23 27.26 4.29
N ASP A 173 -4.54 27.36 4.47
CA ASP A 173 -5.22 26.92 5.70
C ASP A 173 -5.11 25.40 5.87
N ALA A 174 -5.23 24.61 4.79
CA ALA A 174 -5.03 23.16 4.82
C ALA A 174 -3.59 22.79 5.20
N GLN A 175 -2.61 23.53 4.70
CA GLN A 175 -1.20 23.31 5.03
C GLN A 175 -0.90 23.65 6.49
N GLN A 176 -1.42 24.76 7.00
CA GLN A 176 -1.30 25.14 8.42
C GLN A 176 -1.94 24.10 9.34
N THR A 177 -3.13 23.60 9.00
CA THR A 177 -3.83 22.54 9.74
C THR A 177 -2.99 21.27 9.81
N ALA A 178 -2.42 20.83 8.68
CA ALA A 178 -1.59 19.63 8.63
C ALA A 178 -0.28 19.78 9.41
N GLU A 179 0.39 20.93 9.28
CA GLU A 179 1.62 21.24 10.03
C GLU A 179 1.37 21.28 11.53
N HIS A 180 0.25 21.87 11.98
CA HIS A 180 -0.14 21.87 13.39
C HIS A 180 -0.31 20.45 13.92
N PHE A 181 -1.10 19.60 13.25
CA PHE A 181 -1.29 18.21 13.67
C PHE A 181 0.03 17.43 13.75
N LEU A 182 0.95 17.64 12.81
CA LEU A 182 2.27 16.99 12.83
C LEU A 182 3.13 17.42 14.03
N LEU A 183 2.95 18.63 14.55
CA LEU A 183 3.67 19.17 15.68
C LEU A 183 3.03 18.80 17.03
N THR A 184 1.69 18.83 17.12
CA THR A 184 0.96 18.70 18.39
C THR A 184 0.29 17.35 18.58
N GLY A 185 -0.02 16.64 17.49
CA GLY A 185 -0.88 15.46 17.49
C GLY A 185 -2.38 15.78 17.59
N GLU A 186 -2.77 17.06 17.59
CA GLU A 186 -4.15 17.51 17.72
C GLU A 186 -4.65 18.17 16.43
N TRP A 187 -5.94 18.00 16.14
CA TRP A 187 -6.56 18.63 14.97
C TRP A 187 -7.15 19.99 15.34
N GLU A 188 -6.66 21.04 14.69
CA GLU A 188 -7.20 22.40 14.81
C GLU A 188 -7.34 23.01 13.40
N LEU A 189 -8.54 23.50 13.06
CA LEU A 189 -8.83 23.97 11.70
C LEU A 189 -8.21 25.35 11.39
N HIS A 190 -8.01 26.17 12.42
CA HIS A 190 -7.46 27.52 12.30
C HIS A 190 -6.44 27.80 13.41
N PRO A 191 -5.31 27.08 13.41
CA PRO A 191 -4.33 27.20 14.49
C PRO A 191 -3.77 28.63 14.58
N GLY A 192 -3.96 29.25 15.74
CA GLY A 192 -3.49 30.60 16.04
C GLY A 192 -4.37 31.76 15.53
N LYS A 193 -5.62 31.52 15.13
CA LYS A 193 -6.63 32.57 14.94
C LYS A 193 -7.53 32.77 16.15
#